data_AF-A0A7J8Y1X5-F1
#
_entry.id   AF-A0A7J8Y1X5-F1
#
_cell.length_a   1.000
_cell.length_b   1.000
_cell.length_c   1.000
_cell.angle_alpha   90.00
_cell.angle_beta   90.00
_cell.angle_gamma   90.00
#
_symmetry.space_group_name_H-M   'P 1'
#
loop_
_entity.id
_entity.type
_entity.pdbx_description
1 polymer ?
#
loop_
_entity_poly.entity_id
_entity_poly.type
_entity_poly.pdbx_seq_one_letter_code
_entity_poly.pdbx_strand_id
1 'polypeptide(L)'
;SWGILALTIAYCWQLYTLWILVQLHEAVPGKRYNRYVELAQAAFGERLGVWLALFPTVYLSAGTATALILIGGETMKLFFQIVCGPLCTSNPLTTVEWYLVFTSLCIVLSQLPNLNSIAGLSLVGAVTAITYSTMVWVLSVSQERPPMISYEPLSLPSSAAAFFSVMNALGIVAFAFRGHNLVLEIQATMPSTFKHPAHVPMWRGAKVAYFFIAMCLFPVAIGGFWAYGNLVSY
;
A
#
# COMPACT_ATOMS: atom_id res chain seq x y z
N SER A 1 4.58 -16.49 15.12
CA SER A 1 3.24 -17.06 14.82
C SER A 1 2.16 -15.98 14.76
N TRP A 2 1.97 -15.17 15.82
CA TRP A 2 0.93 -14.13 15.89
C TRP A 2 0.96 -13.11 14.75
N GLY A 3 2.15 -12.68 14.29
CA GLY A 3 2.26 -11.74 13.16
C GLY A 3 1.70 -12.29 11.84
N ILE A 4 1.97 -13.57 11.52
CA ILE A 4 1.45 -14.22 10.31
C ILE A 4 -0.07 -14.40 10.41
N LEU A 5 -0.58 -14.74 11.60
CA LEU A 5 -2.02 -14.84 11.85
C LEU A 5 -2.69 -13.48 11.63
N ALA A 6 -2.15 -12.41 12.22
CA ALA A 6 -2.65 -11.05 12.05
C ALA A 6 -2.60 -10.60 10.58
N LEU A 7 -1.51 -10.88 9.86
CA LEU A 7 -1.38 -10.59 8.43
C LEU A 7 -2.43 -11.34 7.60
N THR A 8 -2.68 -12.62 7.92
CA THR A 8 -3.70 -13.43 7.24
C THR A 8 -5.11 -12.90 7.49
N ILE A 9 -5.42 -12.55 8.75
CA ILE A 9 -6.72 -11.98 9.11
C ILE A 9 -6.91 -10.64 8.39
N ALA A 10 -5.90 -9.77 8.40
CA ALA A 10 -5.94 -8.48 7.71
C ALA A 10 -6.13 -8.69 6.20
N TYR A 11 -5.40 -9.61 5.57
CA TYR A 11 -5.53 -9.92 4.15
C TYR A 11 -6.95 -10.38 3.78
N CYS A 12 -7.50 -11.34 4.53
CA CYS A 12 -8.86 -11.84 4.31
C CYS A 12 -9.91 -10.74 4.54
N TRP A 13 -9.77 -9.97 5.62
CA TRP A 13 -10.64 -8.84 5.92
C TRP A 13 -10.64 -7.81 4.78
N GLN A 14 -9.45 -7.46 4.27
CA GLN A 14 -9.31 -6.46 3.21
C GLN A 14 -9.84 -6.94 1.86
N LEU A 15 -9.68 -8.22 1.54
CA LEU A 15 -10.29 -8.81 0.34
C LEU A 15 -11.82 -8.82 0.44
N TYR A 16 -12.36 -9.08 1.62
CA TYR A 16 -13.80 -9.07 1.88
C TYR A 16 -14.40 -7.67 1.77
N THR A 17 -13.78 -6.66 2.39
CA THR A 17 -14.24 -5.26 2.29
C THR A 17 -14.15 -4.75 0.86
N LEU A 18 -13.11 -5.13 0.11
CA LEU A 18 -12.97 -4.82 -1.31
C LEU A 18 -14.12 -5.44 -2.12
N TRP A 19 -14.44 -6.71 -1.87
CA TRP A 19 -15.54 -7.39 -2.55
C TRP A 19 -16.87 -6.66 -2.33
N ILE A 20 -17.17 -6.28 -1.09
CA ILE A 20 -18.36 -5.49 -0.75
C ILE A 20 -18.39 -4.20 -1.57
N LEU A 21 -17.27 -3.47 -1.60
CA LEU A 21 -17.20 -2.19 -2.28
C LEU A 21 -17.45 -2.31 -3.79
N VAL A 22 -16.90 -3.36 -4.41
CA VAL A 22 -17.09 -3.66 -5.84
C VAL A 22 -18.56 -3.97 -6.17
N GLN A 23 -19.27 -4.67 -5.28
CA GLN A 23 -20.69 -4.95 -5.44
C GLN A 23 -21.54 -3.70 -5.21
N LEU A 24 -21.15 -2.86 -4.24
CA LEU A 24 -21.91 -1.67 -3.88
C LEU A 24 -21.87 -0.56 -4.94
N HIS A 25 -20.88 -0.56 -5.84
CA HIS A 25 -20.77 0.41 -6.94
C HIS A 25 -22.03 0.50 -7.81
N GLU A 26 -22.73 -0.63 -8.02
CA GLU A 26 -23.94 -0.74 -8.85
C GLU A 26 -25.11 -1.36 -8.04
N ALA A 27 -25.15 -1.14 -6.72
CA ALA A 27 -26.18 -1.73 -5.85
C ALA A 27 -27.62 -1.34 -6.23
N VAL A 28 -27.81 -0.18 -6.87
CA VAL A 28 -29.12 0.31 -7.29
C VAL A 28 -29.18 0.30 -8.82
N PRO A 29 -30.17 -0.37 -9.43
CA PRO A 29 -30.32 -0.40 -10.88
C PRO A 29 -30.36 1.02 -11.48
N GLY A 30 -29.46 1.29 -12.43
CA GLY A 30 -29.39 2.58 -13.13
C GLY A 30 -28.61 3.69 -12.42
N LYS A 31 -28.07 3.46 -11.21
CA LYS A 31 -27.20 4.41 -10.51
C LYS A 31 -25.83 3.80 -10.23
N ARG A 32 -24.77 4.53 -10.59
CA ARG A 32 -23.38 4.14 -10.34
C ARG A 32 -22.79 5.07 -9.28
N TYR A 33 -22.25 4.49 -8.20
CA TYR A 33 -21.58 5.24 -7.14
C TYR A 33 -20.09 5.30 -7.45
N ASN A 34 -19.66 6.36 -8.12
CA ASN A 34 -18.31 6.47 -8.66
C ASN A 34 -17.29 6.82 -7.57
N ARG A 35 -17.72 7.48 -6.50
CA ARG A 35 -16.85 7.89 -5.39
C ARG A 35 -17.26 7.24 -4.08
N TYR A 36 -16.30 7.00 -3.21
CA TYR A 36 -16.54 6.47 -1.86
C TYR A 36 -17.50 7.35 -1.05
N VAL A 37 -17.39 8.68 -1.21
CA VAL A 37 -18.28 9.65 -0.55
C VAL A 37 -19.72 9.53 -1.04
N GLU A 38 -19.94 9.32 -2.34
CA GLU A 38 -21.29 9.16 -2.92
C GLU A 38 -21.98 7.90 -2.38
N LEU A 39 -21.22 6.81 -2.27
CA LEU A 39 -21.72 5.56 -1.70
C LEU A 39 -22.07 5.75 -0.20
N ALA A 40 -21.22 6.44 0.55
CA ALA A 40 -21.46 6.71 1.96
C ALA A 40 -22.67 7.62 2.19
N GLN A 41 -22.87 8.62 1.34
CA GLN A 41 -24.07 9.47 1.36
C GLN A 41 -25.35 8.65 1.13
N ALA A 42 -25.31 7.69 0.19
CA ALA A 42 -26.44 6.81 -0.08
C ALA A 42 -26.76 5.86 1.08
N ALA A 43 -25.74 5.40 1.81
CA ALA A 43 -25.91 4.46 2.91
C ALA A 43 -26.29 5.12 4.25
N PHE A 44 -25.69 6.27 4.58
CA PHE A 44 -25.80 6.92 5.90
C PHE A 44 -26.54 8.26 5.88
N GLY A 45 -27.01 8.70 4.71
CA GLY A 45 -27.66 9.99 4.51
C GLY A 45 -26.68 11.11 4.14
N GLU A 46 -27.24 12.22 3.63
CA GLU A 46 -26.47 13.27 2.94
C GLU A 46 -25.45 13.98 3.85
N ARG A 47 -25.83 14.33 5.08
CA ARG A 47 -24.92 15.04 6.01
C ARG A 47 -23.96 14.09 6.72
N LEU A 48 -24.49 13.00 7.29
CA LEU A 48 -23.70 12.05 8.08
C LEU A 48 -22.74 11.25 7.20
N GLY A 49 -23.18 10.81 6.02
CA GLY A 49 -22.35 10.08 5.07
C GLY A 49 -21.16 10.88 4.55
N VAL A 50 -21.34 12.19 4.31
CA VAL A 50 -20.21 13.07 3.94
C VAL A 50 -19.18 13.14 5.06
N TRP A 51 -19.60 13.41 6.30
CA TRP A 51 -18.66 13.51 7.42
C TRP A 51 -17.92 12.19 7.69
N LEU A 52 -18.65 11.07 7.68
CA LEU A 52 -18.08 9.75 7.92
C LEU A 52 -17.12 9.29 6.82
N ALA A 53 -17.34 9.69 5.56
CA ALA A 53 -16.45 9.32 4.46
C ALA A 53 -15.30 10.30 4.26
N LEU A 54 -15.58 11.61 4.28
CA LEU A 54 -14.64 12.64 3.89
C LEU A 54 -13.50 12.78 4.90
N PHE A 55 -13.81 12.81 6.20
CA PHE A 55 -12.79 12.97 7.22
C PHE A 55 -11.74 11.84 7.19
N PRO A 56 -12.12 10.54 7.22
CA PRO A 56 -11.15 9.45 7.10
C PRO A 56 -10.45 9.41 5.75
N THR A 57 -11.16 9.69 4.65
CA THR A 57 -10.56 9.62 3.30
C THR A 57 -9.49 10.68 3.10
N VAL A 58 -9.74 11.92 3.55
CA VAL A 58 -8.75 13.01 3.48
C VAL A 58 -7.55 12.70 4.37
N TYR A 59 -7.79 12.25 5.60
CA TYR A 59 -6.71 11.90 6.52
C TYR A 59 -5.82 10.76 5.96
N LEU A 60 -6.45 9.69 5.47
CA LEU A 60 -5.75 8.56 4.88
C LEU A 60 -4.95 8.97 3.63
N SER A 61 -5.56 9.78 2.76
CA SER A 61 -4.91 10.23 1.51
C SER A 61 -3.73 11.16 1.79
N ALA A 62 -3.88 12.11 2.73
CA ALA A 62 -2.81 13.02 3.14
C ALA A 62 -1.65 12.27 3.83
N GLY A 63 -1.98 11.35 4.73
CA GLY A 63 -0.98 10.50 5.41
C GLY A 63 -0.23 9.62 4.42
N THR A 64 -0.95 8.97 3.49
CA THR A 64 -0.35 8.15 2.44
C THR A 64 0.55 8.96 1.51
N ALA A 65 0.10 10.14 1.07
CA ALA A 65 0.88 11.01 0.20
C ALA A 65 2.19 11.44 0.88
N THR A 66 2.11 11.85 2.15
CA THR A 66 3.28 12.23 2.94
C THR A 66 4.27 11.07 3.07
N ALA A 67 3.78 9.88 3.46
CA ALA A 67 4.63 8.70 3.61
C ALA A 67 5.33 8.31 2.29
N LEU A 68 4.62 8.37 1.16
CA LEU A 68 5.20 8.07 -0.15
C LEU A 68 6.23 9.10 -0.60
N ILE A 69 6.05 10.38 -0.25
CA ILE A 69 7.05 11.42 -0.51
C ILE A 69 8.33 11.16 0.28
N LEU A 70 8.21 10.80 1.56
CA LEU A 70 9.37 10.49 2.41
C LEU A 70 10.13 9.28 1.87
N ILE A 71 9.44 8.16 1.64
CA ILE A 71 10.04 6.93 1.11
C ILE A 71 10.65 7.19 -0.28
N GLY A 72 9.93 7.90 -1.16
CA GLY A 72 10.39 8.22 -2.50
C GLY A 72 11.64 9.09 -2.52
N GLY A 73 11.69 10.15 -1.71
CA GLY A 73 12.87 11.00 -1.65
C GLY A 73 14.06 10.33 -0.94
N GLU A 74 13.83 9.51 0.08
CA GLU A 74 14.89 8.74 0.73
C GLU A 74 15.49 7.69 -0.22
N THR A 75 14.64 6.99 -0.98
CA THR A 75 15.11 6.04 -2.00
C THR A 75 15.86 6.73 -3.16
N MET A 76 15.42 7.91 -3.60
CA MET A 76 16.18 8.72 -4.58
C MET A 76 17.54 9.15 -4.04
N LYS A 77 17.61 9.57 -2.77
CA LYS A 77 18.87 9.91 -2.10
C LYS A 77 19.83 8.72 -2.07
N LEU A 78 19.35 7.54 -1.65
CA LEU A 78 20.15 6.32 -1.63
C LEU A 78 20.63 5.93 -3.03
N PHE A 79 19.74 5.99 -4.02
CA PHE A 79 20.10 5.72 -5.41
C PHE A 79 21.19 6.67 -5.91
N PHE A 80 21.06 7.96 -5.64
CA PHE A 80 22.07 8.95 -5.97
C PHE A 80 23.42 8.63 -5.31
N GLN A 81 23.42 8.30 -4.01
CA GLN A 81 24.66 7.94 -3.29
C GLN A 81 25.35 6.71 -3.87
N ILE A 82 24.58 5.69 -4.29
CA ILE A 82 25.11 4.48 -4.91
C ILE A 82 25.71 4.78 -6.30
N VAL A 83 25.02 5.57 -7.12
CA VAL A 83 25.45 5.89 -8.49
C VAL A 83 26.62 6.85 -8.52
N CYS A 84 26.62 7.88 -7.65
CA CYS A 84 27.69 8.88 -7.62
C CYS A 84 29.02 8.30 -7.09
N GLY A 85 28.95 7.32 -6.18
CA GLY A 85 30.14 6.68 -5.61
C GLY A 85 31.10 7.65 -4.91
N PRO A 86 32.34 7.22 -4.60
CA PRO A 86 33.34 8.05 -3.91
C PRO A 86 33.99 9.13 -4.79
N LEU A 87 33.69 9.17 -6.09
CA LEU A 87 34.34 10.06 -7.07
C LEU A 87 33.55 11.36 -7.32
N CYS A 88 32.33 11.48 -6.80
CA CYS A 88 31.53 12.69 -6.94
C CYS A 88 31.93 13.78 -5.94
N THR A 89 32.58 14.83 -6.44
CA THR A 89 32.74 16.13 -5.76
C THR A 89 31.47 16.99 -5.83
N SER A 90 30.31 16.41 -5.50
CA SER A 90 29.06 17.14 -5.38
C SER A 90 28.77 17.42 -3.91
N ASN A 91 28.46 18.67 -3.55
CA ASN A 91 27.85 18.96 -2.26
C ASN A 91 26.53 18.17 -2.18
N PRO A 92 26.43 17.14 -1.32
CA PRO A 92 25.27 16.28 -1.32
C PRO A 92 24.05 17.09 -0.85
N LEU A 93 22.97 17.02 -1.63
CA LEU A 93 21.67 17.54 -1.23
C LEU A 93 21.26 16.95 0.12
N THR A 94 20.68 17.79 0.97
CA THR A 94 20.08 17.39 2.23
C THR A 94 18.89 16.47 2.00
N THR A 95 18.52 15.69 3.02
CA THR A 95 17.37 14.78 2.93
C THR A 95 16.07 15.53 2.58
N VAL A 96 15.88 16.74 3.11
CA VAL A 96 14.69 17.56 2.84
C VAL A 96 14.66 18.03 1.39
N GLU A 97 15.81 18.39 0.82
CA GLU A 97 15.89 18.77 -0.60
C GLU A 97 15.54 17.58 -1.51
N TRP A 98 15.95 16.36 -1.17
CA TRP A 98 15.52 15.15 -1.88
C TRP A 98 14.01 14.92 -1.80
N TYR A 99 13.37 15.21 -0.66
CA TYR A 99 11.91 15.15 -0.54
C TYR A 99 11.23 16.18 -1.46
N LEU A 100 11.79 17.38 -1.59
CA LEU A 100 11.30 18.40 -2.52
C LEU A 100 11.47 17.99 -3.98
N VAL A 101 12.60 17.37 -4.33
CA VAL A 101 12.84 16.83 -5.68
C VAL A 101 11.83 15.73 -6.02
N PHE A 102 11.56 14.80 -5.11
CA PHE A 102 10.54 13.77 -5.35
C PHE A 102 9.13 14.37 -5.45
N THR A 103 8.83 15.37 -4.60
CA THR A 103 7.54 16.07 -4.65
C THR A 103 7.31 16.79 -5.98
N SER A 104 8.35 17.45 -6.53
CA SER A 104 8.22 18.13 -7.83
C SER A 104 7.94 17.13 -8.96
N LEU A 105 8.59 15.96 -8.95
CA LEU A 105 8.28 14.86 -9.87
C LEU A 105 6.80 14.42 -9.74
N CYS A 106 6.31 14.22 -8.51
CA CYS A 106 4.92 13.87 -8.26
C CYS A 106 3.93 14.93 -8.76
N ILE A 107 4.25 16.22 -8.62
CA ILE A 107 3.40 17.32 -9.13
C ILE A 107 3.30 17.28 -10.65
N VAL A 108 4.41 17.00 -11.35
CA VAL A 108 4.41 16.86 -12.82
C VAL A 108 3.54 15.67 -13.22
N LEU A 109 3.68 14.53 -12.55
CA LEU A 109 2.88 13.33 -12.82
C LEU A 109 1.39 13.53 -12.49
N SER A 110 1.05 14.35 -11.49
CA SER A 110 -0.34 14.63 -11.12
C SER A 110 -1.08 15.52 -12.13
N GLN A 111 -0.36 16.18 -13.05
CA GLN A 111 -0.98 16.92 -14.15
C GLN A 111 -1.54 16.01 -15.25
N LEU A 112 -1.29 14.69 -15.19
CA LEU A 112 -1.84 13.75 -16.17
C LEU A 112 -3.37 13.67 -16.02
N PRO A 113 -4.13 13.81 -17.13
CA PRO A 113 -5.56 14.11 -17.07
C PRO A 113 -6.46 12.94 -16.65
N ASN A 114 -5.96 11.70 -16.70
CA ASN A 114 -6.76 10.52 -16.36
C ASN A 114 -5.91 9.35 -15.84
N LEU A 115 -6.57 8.42 -15.13
CA LEU A 115 -5.95 7.19 -14.62
C LEU A 115 -5.41 6.29 -15.75
N ASN A 116 -6.04 6.33 -16.93
CA ASN A 116 -5.58 5.59 -18.11
C ASN A 116 -4.20 6.04 -18.59
N SER A 117 -3.86 7.32 -18.45
CA SER A 117 -2.54 7.87 -18.79
C SER A 117 -1.46 7.39 -17.82
N ILE A 118 -1.83 7.03 -16.59
CA ILE A 118 -0.91 6.55 -15.55
C ILE A 118 -0.83 5.01 -15.56
N ALA A 119 -1.73 4.31 -16.24
CA ALA A 119 -1.78 2.84 -16.26
C ALA A 119 -0.45 2.21 -16.71
N GLY A 120 0.24 2.80 -17.70
CA GLY A 120 1.56 2.33 -18.14
C GLY A 120 2.63 2.46 -17.05
N LEU A 121 2.68 3.61 -16.38
CA LEU A 121 3.58 3.84 -15.23
C LEU A 121 3.26 2.91 -14.05
N SER A 122 1.97 2.68 -13.80
CA SER A 122 1.49 1.75 -12.77
C SER A 122 1.87 0.30 -13.09
N LEU A 123 1.81 -0.11 -14.36
CA LEU A 123 2.24 -1.44 -14.79
C LEU A 123 3.74 -1.65 -14.58
N VAL A 124 4.58 -0.67 -14.98
CA VAL A 124 6.02 -0.72 -14.72
C VAL A 124 6.28 -0.80 -13.22
N GLY A 125 5.59 0.03 -12.42
CA GLY A 125 5.69 0.00 -10.96
C GLY A 125 5.28 -1.35 -10.35
N ALA A 126 4.25 -2.01 -10.88
CA ALA A 126 3.83 -3.33 -10.42
C ALA A 126 4.88 -4.40 -10.73
N VAL A 127 5.44 -4.38 -11.95
CA VAL A 127 6.50 -5.33 -12.35
C VAL A 127 7.76 -5.14 -11.51
N THR A 128 8.20 -3.89 -11.29
CA THR A 128 9.37 -3.62 -10.45
C THR A 128 9.12 -3.98 -8.98
N ALA A 129 7.92 -3.72 -8.45
CA ALA A 129 7.55 -4.10 -7.10
C ALA A 129 7.57 -5.62 -6.89
N ILE A 130 6.97 -6.39 -7.81
CA ILE A 130 7.01 -7.86 -7.76
C ILE A 130 8.46 -8.35 -7.83
N THR A 131 9.24 -7.84 -8.77
CA THR A 131 10.66 -8.22 -8.94
C THR A 131 11.46 -7.93 -7.67
N TYR A 132 11.32 -6.73 -7.11
CA TYR A 132 12.00 -6.33 -5.89
C TYR A 132 11.58 -7.19 -4.69
N SER A 133 10.27 -7.39 -4.48
CA SER A 133 9.77 -8.27 -3.42
C SER A 133 10.30 -9.69 -3.57
N THR A 134 10.32 -10.23 -4.79
CA THR A 134 10.90 -11.55 -5.07
C THR A 134 12.38 -11.61 -4.71
N MET A 135 13.17 -10.62 -5.13
CA MET A 135 14.59 -10.56 -4.79
C MET A 135 14.81 -10.49 -3.27
N VAL A 136 14.04 -9.67 -2.54
CA VAL A 136 14.18 -9.52 -1.09
C VAL A 136 14.01 -10.85 -0.37
N TRP A 137 12.92 -11.59 -0.61
CA TRP A 137 12.70 -12.83 0.13
C TRP A 137 13.65 -13.94 -0.33
N VAL A 138 13.98 -14.01 -1.63
CA VAL A 138 14.94 -14.99 -2.15
C VAL A 138 16.31 -14.79 -1.53
N LEU A 139 16.82 -13.55 -1.51
CA LEU A 139 18.11 -13.22 -0.90
C LEU A 139 18.10 -13.47 0.61
N SER A 140 16.99 -13.14 1.30
CA SER A 140 16.86 -13.40 2.74
C SER A 140 17.00 -14.88 3.07
N VAL A 141 16.44 -15.77 2.24
CA VAL A 141 16.46 -17.22 2.50
C VAL A 141 17.72 -17.92 1.98
N SER A 142 18.33 -17.40 0.91
CA SER A 142 19.50 -18.03 0.26
C SER A 142 20.85 -17.63 0.85
N GLN A 143 20.95 -16.45 1.47
CA GLN A 143 22.19 -15.98 2.07
C GLN A 143 22.44 -16.62 3.44
N GLU A 144 23.71 -16.63 3.85
CA GLU A 144 24.07 -17.10 5.19
C GLU A 144 23.39 -16.26 6.26
N ARG A 145 22.80 -16.95 7.23
CA ARG A 145 22.06 -16.32 8.31
C ARG A 145 23.02 -15.61 9.27
N PRO A 146 22.68 -14.40 9.74
CA PRO A 146 23.48 -13.72 10.76
C PRO A 146 23.70 -14.62 11.99
N PRO A 147 24.89 -14.57 12.63
CA PRO A 147 25.09 -15.26 13.90
C PRO A 147 24.20 -14.63 14.98
N MET A 148 23.66 -15.44 15.89
CA MET A 148 22.87 -15.00 17.06
C MET A 148 21.45 -14.47 16.75
N ILE A 149 20.65 -15.22 15.98
CA ILE A 149 19.24 -14.90 15.75
C ILE A 149 18.39 -15.37 16.94
N SER A 150 17.52 -14.49 17.44
CA SER A 150 16.48 -14.82 18.40
C SER A 150 15.10 -14.60 17.79
N TYR A 151 14.15 -15.47 18.15
CA TYR A 151 12.74 -15.35 17.78
C TYR A 151 11.87 -14.96 18.96
N GLU A 152 12.48 -14.75 20.12
CA GLU A 152 11.77 -14.29 21.30
C GLU A 152 11.29 -12.85 21.10
N PRO A 153 10.06 -12.54 21.54
CA PRO A 153 9.56 -11.17 21.55
C PRO A 153 10.57 -10.25 22.25
N LEU A 154 10.80 -9.06 21.68
CA LEU A 154 11.65 -8.06 22.30
C LEU A 154 11.10 -7.72 23.70
N SER A 155 11.94 -7.86 24.72
CA SER A 155 11.62 -7.49 26.09
C SER A 155 11.55 -5.96 26.20
N LEU A 156 10.33 -5.44 26.13
CA LEU A 156 10.07 -4.01 26.24
C LEU A 156 9.99 -3.58 27.72
N PRO A 157 10.47 -2.38 28.07
CA PRO A 157 10.61 -1.93 29.45
C PRO A 157 9.28 -1.74 30.20
N SER A 158 8.15 -1.68 29.48
CA SER A 158 6.82 -1.56 30.09
C SER A 158 5.74 -2.27 29.27
N SER A 159 4.66 -2.66 29.94
CA SER A 159 3.46 -3.23 29.28
C SER A 159 2.82 -2.25 28.30
N ALA A 160 2.86 -0.95 28.60
CA ALA A 160 2.40 0.09 27.70
C ALA A 160 3.25 0.16 26.42
N ALA A 161 4.58 0.07 26.53
CA ALA A 161 5.47 0.03 25.37
C ALA A 161 5.23 -1.21 24.50
N ALA A 162 4.99 -2.37 25.11
CA ALA A 162 4.59 -3.58 24.39
C ALA A 162 3.27 -3.39 23.63
N PHE A 163 2.26 -2.80 24.27
CA PHE A 163 0.97 -2.51 23.62
C PHE A 163 1.13 -1.56 22.42
N PHE A 164 1.85 -0.45 22.58
CA PHE A 164 2.08 0.50 21.49
C PHE A 164 2.90 -0.09 20.34
N SER A 165 3.86 -0.98 20.63
CA SER A 165 4.61 -1.70 19.59
C SER A 165 3.70 -2.60 18.75
N VAL A 166 2.78 -3.34 19.39
CA VAL A 166 1.80 -4.18 18.68
C VAL A 166 0.86 -3.30 17.83
N MET A 167 0.36 -2.18 18.39
CA MET A 167 -0.49 -1.24 17.65
C MET A 167 0.24 -0.63 16.45
N ASN A 168 1.53 -0.30 16.60
CA ASN A 168 2.36 0.19 15.50
C ASN A 168 2.51 -0.87 14.40
N ALA A 169 2.80 -2.12 14.77
CA ALA A 169 2.90 -3.22 13.81
C ALA A 169 1.58 -3.46 13.06
N LEU A 170 0.44 -3.42 13.75
CA LEU A 170 -0.89 -3.50 13.12
C LEU A 170 -1.15 -2.30 12.19
N GLY A 171 -0.69 -1.11 12.57
CA GLY A 171 -0.74 0.10 11.75
C GLY A 171 0.06 -0.04 10.46
N ILE A 172 1.27 -0.60 10.52
CA ILE A 172 2.11 -0.88 9.34
C ILE A 172 1.43 -1.89 8.41
N VAL A 173 0.84 -2.96 8.96
CA VAL A 173 0.06 -3.94 8.18
C VAL A 173 -1.14 -3.26 7.51
N ALA A 174 -1.89 -2.43 8.23
CA ALA A 174 -3.03 -1.71 7.68
C ALA A 174 -2.60 -0.74 6.56
N PHE A 175 -1.47 -0.04 6.74
CA PHE A 175 -0.89 0.87 5.75
C PHE A 175 -0.41 0.15 4.47
N ALA A 176 0.06 -1.09 4.59
CA ALA A 176 0.45 -1.91 3.44
C ALA A 176 -0.75 -2.23 2.53
N PHE A 177 -1.95 -2.40 3.08
CA PHE A 177 -3.19 -2.71 2.36
C PHE A 177 -4.04 -1.47 2.01
N ARG A 178 -3.42 -0.31 1.79
CA ARG A 178 -4.13 0.90 1.36
C ARG A 178 -4.70 0.78 -0.06
N GLY A 179 -5.68 1.63 -0.38
CA GLY A 179 -6.20 1.80 -1.75
C GLY A 179 -7.70 1.55 -1.92
N HIS A 180 -8.40 1.09 -0.89
CA HIS A 180 -9.84 0.81 -0.95
C HIS A 180 -10.69 2.02 -1.36
N ASN A 181 -10.30 3.23 -0.97
CA ASN A 181 -11.00 4.46 -1.34
C ASN A 181 -10.98 4.77 -2.84
N LEU A 182 -10.00 4.24 -3.59
CA LEU A 182 -9.85 4.44 -5.05
C LEU A 182 -10.56 3.36 -5.88
N VAL A 183 -11.04 2.28 -5.26
CA VAL A 183 -11.63 1.12 -5.96
C VAL A 183 -12.84 1.54 -6.79
N LEU A 184 -13.73 2.36 -6.23
CA LEU A 184 -14.92 2.83 -6.95
C LEU A 184 -14.56 3.74 -8.13
N GLU A 185 -13.50 4.55 -7.98
CA GLU A 185 -13.02 5.43 -9.06
C GLU A 185 -12.38 4.63 -10.19
N ILE A 186 -11.60 3.60 -9.85
CA ILE A 186 -11.05 2.64 -10.82
C ILE A 186 -12.19 1.90 -11.54
N GLN A 187 -13.18 1.41 -10.80
CA GLN A 187 -14.33 0.70 -11.36
C GLN A 187 -15.19 1.62 -12.26
N ALA A 188 -15.28 2.91 -11.93
CA ALA A 188 -16.00 3.90 -12.74
C ALA A 188 -15.38 4.10 -14.13
N THR A 189 -14.07 3.84 -14.30
CA THR A 189 -13.41 3.89 -15.62
C THR A 189 -13.72 2.68 -16.51
N MET A 190 -14.32 1.62 -15.95
CA MET A 190 -14.66 0.43 -16.72
C MET A 190 -16.01 0.59 -17.44
N PRO A 191 -16.11 0.11 -18.70
CA PRO A 191 -17.39 0.11 -19.41
C PRO A 191 -18.38 -0.79 -18.68
N SER A 192 -19.62 -0.33 -18.54
CA SER A 192 -20.71 -1.10 -17.94
C SER A 192 -22.01 -0.90 -18.70
N THR A 193 -22.78 -1.96 -18.77
CA THR A 193 -24.14 -1.98 -19.30
C THR A 193 -25.00 -2.87 -18.41
N PHE A 194 -26.32 -2.76 -18.50
CA PHE A 194 -27.24 -3.64 -17.76
C PHE A 194 -26.99 -5.15 -18.02
N LYS A 195 -26.46 -5.52 -19.20
CA LYS A 195 -26.10 -6.91 -19.54
C LYS A 195 -24.70 -7.31 -19.08
N HIS A 196 -23.79 -6.34 -18.96
CA HIS A 196 -22.39 -6.54 -18.58
C HIS A 196 -22.00 -5.53 -17.50
N PRO A 197 -22.28 -5.84 -16.22
CA PRO A 197 -22.00 -4.92 -15.13
C PRO A 197 -20.49 -4.86 -14.82
N ALA A 198 -19.99 -3.68 -14.43
CA ALA A 198 -18.56 -3.46 -14.21
C ALA A 198 -17.99 -4.26 -13.02
N HIS A 199 -18.83 -4.71 -12.09
CA HIS A 199 -18.38 -5.47 -10.92
C HIS A 199 -17.72 -6.81 -11.32
N VAL A 200 -18.10 -7.41 -12.45
CA VAL A 200 -17.54 -8.70 -12.91
C VAL A 200 -16.08 -8.55 -13.37
N PRO A 201 -15.74 -7.68 -14.34
CA PRO A 201 -14.34 -7.46 -14.72
C PRO A 201 -13.52 -6.86 -13.58
N MET A 202 -14.10 -5.94 -12.79
CA MET A 202 -13.43 -5.36 -11.63
C MET A 202 -13.04 -6.43 -10.60
N TRP A 203 -13.96 -7.35 -10.25
CA TRP A 203 -13.67 -8.42 -9.30
C TRP A 203 -12.64 -9.42 -9.82
N ARG A 204 -12.62 -9.70 -11.13
CA ARG A 204 -11.55 -10.52 -11.74
C ARG A 204 -10.19 -9.85 -11.58
N GLY A 205 -10.09 -8.55 -11.88
CA GLY A 205 -8.87 -7.77 -11.69
C GLY A 205 -8.44 -7.74 -10.22
N ALA A 206 -9.38 -7.48 -9.30
CA ALA A 206 -9.13 -7.47 -7.86
C ALA A 206 -8.54 -8.80 -7.35
N LYS A 207 -9.09 -9.94 -7.77
CA LYS A 207 -8.56 -11.27 -7.39
C LYS A 207 -7.12 -11.49 -7.88
N VAL A 208 -6.81 -11.09 -9.11
CA VAL A 208 -5.45 -11.20 -9.66
C VAL A 208 -4.49 -10.28 -8.92
N ALA A 209 -4.89 -9.04 -8.65
CA ALA A 209 -4.07 -8.10 -7.87
C ALA A 209 -3.78 -8.64 -6.46
N TYR A 210 -4.81 -9.13 -5.75
CA TYR A 210 -4.66 -9.69 -4.41
C TYR A 210 -3.80 -10.96 -4.38
N PHE A 211 -3.89 -11.79 -5.43
CA PHE A 211 -2.99 -12.93 -5.59
C PHE A 211 -1.52 -12.50 -5.66
N PHE A 212 -1.18 -11.49 -6.47
CA PHE A 212 0.19 -10.96 -6.53
C PHE A 212 0.63 -10.28 -5.22
N ILE A 213 -0.27 -9.53 -4.57
CA ILE A 213 0.00 -8.96 -3.25
C ILE A 213 0.34 -10.06 -2.24
N ALA A 214 -0.42 -11.16 -2.22
CA ALA A 214 -0.14 -12.29 -1.35
C ALA A 214 1.22 -12.93 -1.67
N MET A 215 1.54 -13.12 -2.96
CA MET A 215 2.83 -13.65 -3.40
C MET A 215 4.02 -12.71 -3.09
N CYS A 216 3.80 -11.43 -2.86
CA CYS A 216 4.84 -10.51 -2.43
C CYS A 216 4.96 -10.46 -0.90
N LEU A 217 3.85 -10.23 -0.20
CA LEU A 217 3.87 -9.95 1.24
C LEU A 217 4.14 -11.19 2.10
N PHE A 218 3.52 -12.34 1.80
CA PHE A 218 3.68 -13.53 2.63
C PHE A 218 5.10 -14.10 2.56
N PRO A 219 5.73 -14.27 1.38
CA PRO A 219 7.11 -14.73 1.30
C PRO A 219 8.09 -13.75 1.94
N VAL A 220 7.91 -12.44 1.79
CA VAL A 220 8.75 -11.43 2.46
C VAL A 220 8.61 -11.51 3.98
N ALA A 221 7.38 -11.61 4.50
CA ALA A 221 7.14 -11.72 5.93
C ALA A 221 7.71 -13.02 6.52
N ILE A 222 7.50 -14.15 5.85
CA ILE A 222 7.95 -15.46 6.32
C ILE A 222 9.48 -15.59 6.17
N GLY A 223 10.00 -15.33 4.97
CA GLY A 223 11.43 -15.46 4.66
C GLY A 223 12.28 -14.44 5.42
N GLY A 224 11.82 -13.18 5.51
CA GLY A 224 12.50 -12.14 6.28
C GLY A 224 12.53 -12.46 7.77
N PHE A 225 11.39 -12.85 8.35
CA PHE A 225 11.37 -13.25 9.76
C PHE A 225 12.21 -14.50 10.03
N TRP A 226 12.20 -15.48 9.14
CA TRP A 226 13.05 -16.68 9.24
C TRP A 226 14.56 -16.39 9.12
N ALA A 227 14.93 -15.40 8.31
CA ALA A 227 16.33 -15.04 8.10
C ALA A 227 16.90 -14.20 9.24
N TYR A 228 16.11 -13.28 9.79
CA TYR A 228 16.60 -12.23 10.69
C TYR A 228 15.98 -12.27 12.10
N GLY A 229 14.90 -13.01 12.32
CA GLY A 229 14.22 -13.10 13.62
C GLY A 229 13.81 -11.72 14.16
N ASN A 230 14.16 -11.43 15.40
CA ASN A 230 13.90 -10.14 16.06
C ASN A 230 14.87 -9.02 15.67
N LEU A 231 15.84 -9.28 14.78
CA LEU A 231 16.73 -8.26 14.22
C LEU A 231 16.08 -7.47 13.08
N VAL A 232 14.92 -7.94 12.57
CA VAL A 232 14.08 -7.16 11.65
C VAL A 232 13.62 -5.92 12.40
N SER A 233 14.37 -4.84 12.26
CA SER A 233 14.09 -3.56 12.88
C SER A 233 12.93 -2.91 12.14
N TYR A 234 11.93 -2.43 12.89
CA TYR A 234 10.75 -1.72 12.38
C TYR A 234 11.10 -0.40 11.70
#